data_AF-A0A3S4HQD2-F1
#
_entry.id   AF-A0A3S4HQD2-F1
#
_cell.length_a   1.000
_cell.length_b   1.000
_cell.length_c   1.000
_cell.angle_alpha   90.00
_cell.angle_beta   90.00
_cell.angle_gamma   90.00
#
_symmetry.space_group_name_H-M   'P 1'
#
loop_
_entity.id
_entity.type
_entity.pdbx_description
1 polymer ?
#
loop_
_entity_poly.entity_id
_entity_poly.type
_entity_poly.pdbx_seq_one_letter_code
_entity_poly.pdbx_strand_id
1 'polypeptide(L)' 'MILTSNLPFTQWSGTFGDDETLTAAMLDRLLHHAHIAQISGQSYRLKDKLKSGQLQKKTKATALE' A
#
# COMPACT_ATOMS: atom_id res chain seq x y z
N MET A 1 -12.15 -15.14 3.17
CA MET A 1 -12.09 -13.91 2.35
C MET A 1 -10.65 -13.44 2.29
N ILE A 2 -10.17 -12.94 1.15
CA ILE A 2 -8.82 -12.39 1.01
C ILE A 2 -8.97 -10.91 0.67
N LEU A 3 -8.30 -10.05 1.43
CA LEU A 3 -8.31 -8.60 1.25
C LEU A 3 -6.87 -8.11 1.12
N THR A 4 -6.63 -7.21 0.17
CA THR A 4 -5.34 -6.56 -0.03
C THR A 4 -5.54 -5.05 0.09
N SER A 5 -4.73 -4.39 0.92
CA SER A 5 -4.71 -2.94 1.02
C SER A 5 -3.28 -2.43 0.93
N ASN A 6 -3.11 -1.30 0.27
CA ASN A 6 -1.86 -0.55 0.22
C ASN A 6 -1.79 0.54 1.31
N LEU A 7 -2.83 0.69 2.14
CA LEU A 7 -2.91 1.65 3.22
C LEU A 7 -2.87 0.94 4.58
N PRO A 8 -2.12 1.48 5.56
CA PRO A 8 -2.17 0.98 6.92
C PRO A 8 -3.57 1.20 7.52
N PHE A 9 -3.97 0.37 8.48
CA PHE A 9 -5.31 0.43 9.09
C PHE A 9 -5.64 1.79 9.72
N THR A 10 -4.63 2.53 10.19
CA THR A 10 -4.80 3.88 10.76
C THR A 10 -5.31 4.91 9.75
N GLN A 11 -5.12 4.68 8.44
CA GLN A 11 -5.59 5.57 7.37
C GLN A 11 -6.94 5.16 6.80
N TRP A 12 -7.54 4.08 7.33
CA TRP A 12 -8.81 3.58 6.81
C TRP A 12 -9.99 4.47 7.23
N SER A 13 -9.93 5.15 8.38
CA SER A 13 -10.98 6.08 8.81
C SER A 13 -11.28 7.12 7.74
N GLY A 14 -10.25 7.75 7.17
CA GLY A 14 -10.42 8.72 6.07
C GLY A 14 -10.89 8.10 4.75
N THR A 15 -10.76 6.79 4.58
CA THR A 15 -11.29 6.08 3.39
C THR A 15 -12.77 5.73 3.57
N PHE A 16 -13.21 5.48 4.81
CA PHE A 16 -14.59 5.15 5.16
C PHE A 16 -15.36 6.38 5.70
N GLY A 17 -15.20 7.52 5.04
CA GLY A 17 -16.00 8.72 5.33
C GLY A 17 -15.60 9.48 6.58
N ASP A 18 -14.33 9.41 6.98
CA ASP A 18 -13.78 10.02 8.20
C ASP A 18 -14.45 9.53 9.50
N ASP A 19 -15.14 8.38 9.44
CA ASP A 19 -15.78 7.76 10.60
C ASP A 19 -14.88 6.68 11.21
N GLU A 20 -14.19 7.08 12.28
CA GLU A 20 -13.32 6.20 13.05
C GLU A 20 -14.09 5.07 13.75
N THR A 21 -15.33 5.32 14.19
CA THR A 21 -16.13 4.34 14.93
C THR A 21 -16.59 3.21 14.00
N LEU A 22 -17.10 3.57 12.82
CA LEU A 22 -17.49 2.59 11.80
C LEU A 22 -16.28 1.77 11.33
N THR A 23 -15.16 2.43 11.08
CA THR A 23 -13.92 1.77 10.64
C THR A 23 -13.42 0.79 11.69
N ALA A 24 -13.41 1.17 12.97
CA ALA A 24 -13.01 0.29 14.06
C ALA A 24 -13.92 -0.94 14.16
N ALA A 25 -15.25 -0.77 14.08
CA ALA A 25 -16.21 -1.88 14.12
C ALA A 25 -16.07 -2.82 12.91
N MET A 26 -15.73 -2.30 11.73
CA MET A 26 -15.42 -3.12 10.55
C MET A 26 -14.12 -3.88 10.73
N LEU A 27 -13.05 -3.22 11.20
CA LEU A 27 -11.75 -3.84 11.45
C LEU A 27 -11.87 -4.94 12.50
N ASP A 28 -12.62 -4.74 13.57
CA ASP A 28 -12.87 -5.77 14.59
C ASP A 28 -13.42 -7.06 13.97
N ARG A 29 -14.48 -6.95 13.14
CA ARG A 29 -15.07 -8.10 12.44
C ARG A 29 -14.13 -8.75 11.43
N LEU A 30 -13.35 -7.95 10.71
CA LEU A 30 -12.41 -8.44 9.70
C LEU A 30 -11.20 -9.14 10.34
N LEU A 31 -10.69 -8.61 11.44
CA LEU A 31 -9.46 -9.07 12.07
C LEU A 31 -9.68 -10.21 13.05
N HIS A 32 -10.91 -10.41 13.55
CA HIS A 32 -11.23 -11.48 14.52
C HIS A 32 -10.81 -12.89 14.05
N HIS A 33 -10.86 -13.18 12.74
CA HIS A 33 -10.43 -14.46 12.17
C HIS A 33 -9.45 -14.29 10.99
N ALA A 34 -8.76 -13.15 10.88
CA ALA A 34 -7.80 -12.92 9.81
C ALA A 34 -6.37 -13.30 10.18
N HIS A 35 -5.63 -13.74 9.18
CA HIS A 35 -4.17 -13.78 9.22
C HIS A 35 -3.62 -12.57 8.46
N ILE A 36 -2.86 -11.73 9.16
CA ILE A 36 -2.26 -10.52 8.57
C ILE A 36 -0.91 -10.88 7.95
N ALA A 37 -0.79 -10.73 6.63
CA ALA A 37 0.47 -10.84 5.92
C ALA A 37 0.95 -9.44 5.51
N GLN A 38 1.97 -8.92 6.21
CA GLN A 38 2.60 -7.64 5.84
C GLN A 38 3.55 -7.85 4.68
N ILE A 39 3.33 -7.11 3.58
CA ILE A 39 4.14 -7.20 2.38
C ILE A 39 5.03 -5.95 2.32
N SER A 40 6.33 -6.17 2.22
CA SER A 40 7.33 -5.11 2.07
C SER A 40 8.30 -5.48 0.96
N GLY A 41 8.77 -4.47 0.22
CA GLY A 41 9.69 -4.67 -0.89
C GLY A 41 9.46 -3.67 -2.03
N GLN A 42 10.34 -3.70 -3.03
CA GLN A 42 10.19 -2.87 -4.21
C GLN A 42 9.00 -3.34 -5.07
N SER A 43 8.33 -2.39 -5.73
CA SER A 43 7.22 -2.71 -6.61
C SER A 43 7.66 -3.66 -7.72
N TYR A 44 6.99 -4.81 -7.83
CA TYR A 44 7.27 -5.80 -8.87
C TYR A 44 7.13 -5.21 -10.28
N ARG A 45 6.17 -4.30 -10.49
CA ARG A 45 5.96 -3.59 -11.77
C ARG A 45 7.17 -2.75 -12.19
N LEU A 46 8.02 -2.40 -11.23
CA LEU A 46 9.23 -1.64 -11.43
C LEU A 46 10.40 -2.52 -11.88
N LYS A 47 10.31 -3.84 -11.70
CA LYS A 47 11.36 -4.81 -12.04
C LYS A 47 11.73 -4.78 -13.53
N ASP A 48 10.74 -4.72 -14.43
CA ASP A 48 11.01 -4.66 -15.88
C ASP A 48 11.58 -3.30 -16.31
N LYS A 49 11.16 -2.22 -15.66
CA LYS A 49 11.68 -0.87 -15.90
C LYS A 49 13.11 -0.68 -15.35
N LEU A 50 13.47 -1.42 -14.31
CA LEU A 50 14.83 -1.49 -13.78
C LEU A 50 15.72 -2.32 -14.70
N LYS A 51 15.23 -3.47 -15.18
CA LYS A 51 15.93 -4.31 -16.16
C LYS A 51 16.18 -3.59 -17.49
N SER A 52 15.24 -2.76 -17.95
CA SER A 52 15.40 -1.96 -19.16
C SER A 52 16.28 -0.71 -18.97
N GLY A 53 16.82 -0.47 -17.76
CA GLY A 53 17.67 0.69 -17.44
C GLY A 53 16.95 2.05 -17.46
N GLN A 54 15.64 2.08 -17.69
CA GLN A 54 14.87 3.31 -17.90
C GLN A 54 14.68 4.13 -16.61
N LEU A 55 14.66 3.47 -15.45
CA LEU A 55 14.50 4.16 -14.17
C LEU A 55 15.75 4.90 -13.70
N GLN A 56 16.95 4.36 -13.96
CA GLN A 56 18.18 5.05 -13.60
C GLN A 56 18.40 6.33 -14.43
N LYS A 57 17.93 6.34 -15.69
CA LYS A 57 17.95 7.54 -16.54
C LYS A 57 17.03 8.65 -16.01
N LYS A 58 15.85 8.29 -15.49
CA LYS A 58 14.85 9.28 -15.03
C LYS A 58 15.24 9.94 -13.70
N THR A 59 15.81 9.20 -12.75
CA THR A 59 16.25 9.76 -11.46
C THR A 59 17.45 10.71 -11.60
N LYS A 60 18.36 10.48 -12.54
CA LYS A 60 19.48 11.40 -12.81
C LYS A 60 19.04 12.70 -13.50
N ALA A 61 18.03 12.65 -14.37
CA ALA A 61 17.55 13.84 -15.07
C ALA A 61 16.83 14.82 -14.13
N THR A 62 16.04 14.32 -13.17
CA THR A 62 15.30 15.16 -12.20
C THR A 62 16.19 15.71 -11.07
N ALA A 63 17.39 15.16 -10.86
CA ALA A 63 18.34 15.65 -9.86
C ALA A 63 19.33 16.71 -10.40
N LEU A 64 19.20 17.09 -11.67
CA LEU A 64 20.05 18.07 -12.37
C LEU A 64 19.28 19.36 -12.76
N GLU A 65 18.06 19.54 -12.24
CA GLU A 65 17.27 20.78 -12.31
C GLU A 65 17.13 21.43 -10.94
#